data_AF-A0A0Q8M201-F1
#
_entry.id   AF-A0A0Q8M201-F1
#
_cell.length_a   1.000
_cell.length_b   1.000
_cell.length_c   1.000
_cell.angle_alpha   90.00
_cell.angle_beta   90.00
_cell.angle_gamma   90.00
#
_symmetry.space_group_name_H-M   'P 1'
#
loop_
_entity.id
_entity.type
_entity.pdbx_description
1 polymer ?
#
loop_
_entity_poly.entity_id
_entity_poly.type
_entity_poly.pdbx_seq_one_letter_code
_entity_poly.pdbx_strand_id
1 'polypeptide(L)'
;MAREFGWLSLSQVERRALPQAAEMFEIEERLDRLSDEREHRLTSLAMLKAKDLHGVASKLAIAARVLQHEGGPAHQLVADAVNALATRCCPDCGAPYVTGAARQ
;
A
#
# COMPACT_ATOMS: atom_id res chain seq x y z
N MET A 1 -27.04 11.99 -14.84
CA MET A 1 -26.19 10.80 -15.10
C MET A 1 -26.82 9.47 -14.70
N ALA A 2 -26.90 9.06 -13.42
CA ALA A 2 -27.35 7.70 -13.06
C ALA A 2 -28.79 7.35 -13.51
N ARG A 3 -29.71 8.32 -13.49
CA ARG A 3 -31.11 8.18 -13.93
C ARG A 3 -31.34 8.39 -15.43
N GLU A 4 -30.44 9.08 -16.12
CA GLU A 4 -30.59 9.44 -17.55
C GLU A 4 -30.23 8.29 -18.49
N PHE A 5 -29.34 7.38 -18.07
CA PHE A 5 -28.90 6.23 -18.86
C PHE A 5 -29.23 4.87 -18.23
N GLY A 6 -30.01 4.85 -17.13
CA GLY A 6 -30.29 3.60 -16.41
C GLY A 6 -29.01 2.88 -15.99
N TRP A 7 -28.04 3.61 -15.44
CA TRP A 7 -26.70 3.07 -15.16
C TRP A 7 -26.73 1.76 -14.37
N LEU A 8 -27.60 1.69 -13.35
CA LEU A 8 -27.77 0.51 -12.51
C LEU A 8 -28.38 -0.69 -13.25
N SER A 9 -29.10 -0.47 -14.35
CA SER A 9 -29.70 -1.52 -15.20
C SER A 9 -28.81 -1.98 -16.35
N LEU A 10 -27.70 -1.27 -16.65
CA LEU A 10 -26.76 -1.67 -17.68
C LEU A 10 -25.81 -2.77 -17.17
N SER A 11 -25.57 -3.78 -18.01
CA SER A 11 -24.49 -4.76 -17.81
C SER A 11 -23.11 -4.11 -17.93
N GLN A 12 -22.06 -4.79 -17.47
CA GLN A 12 -20.69 -4.26 -17.52
C GLN A 12 -20.23 -3.98 -18.97
N VAL A 13 -20.66 -4.80 -19.93
CA VAL A 13 -20.39 -4.62 -21.36
C VAL A 13 -21.10 -3.39 -21.92
N GLU A 14 -22.37 -3.18 -21.56
CA GLU A 14 -23.14 -2.01 -22.01
C GLU A 14 -22.63 -0.70 -21.39
N ARG A 15 -22.18 -0.74 -20.13
CA ARG A 15 -21.51 0.41 -19.50
C ARG A 15 -20.23 0.77 -20.23
N ARG A 16 -19.42 -0.22 -20.64
CA ARG A 16 -18.17 -0.01 -21.42
C ARG A 16 -18.39 0.62 -22.78
N ALA A 17 -19.57 0.42 -23.38
CA ALA A 17 -19.92 1.03 -24.65
C ALA A 17 -20.30 2.51 -24.53
N LEU A 18 -20.52 3.02 -23.31
CA LEU A 18 -20.80 4.45 -23.10
C LEU A 18 -19.51 5.27 -23.18
N PRO A 19 -19.44 6.29 -24.07
CA PRO A 19 -18.27 7.15 -24.18
C PRO A 19 -17.88 7.84 -22.87
N GLN A 20 -18.87 8.14 -22.03
CA GLN A 20 -18.68 8.80 -20.73
C GLN A 20 -18.09 7.86 -19.66
N ALA A 21 -18.05 6.55 -19.91
CA ALA A 21 -17.55 5.56 -18.97
C ALA A 21 -16.11 5.09 -19.31
N ALA A 22 -15.59 5.42 -20.49
CA ALA A 22 -14.26 4.99 -20.94
C ALA A 22 -13.16 5.36 -19.92
N GLU A 23 -13.13 6.62 -19.48
CA GLU A 23 -12.18 7.09 -18.45
C GLU A 23 -12.31 6.30 -17.14
N MET A 24 -13.55 6.00 -16.71
CA MET A 24 -13.79 5.23 -15.49
C MET A 24 -13.27 3.80 -15.61
N PHE A 25 -13.42 3.15 -16.77
CA PHE A 25 -12.87 1.82 -17.00
C PHE A 25 -11.34 1.81 -17.10
N GLU A 26 -10.74 2.85 -17.70
CA GLU A 26 -9.28 3.00 -17.72
C GLU A 26 -8.72 3.16 -16.30
N ILE A 27 -9.43 3.90 -15.43
CA ILE A 27 -9.09 4.02 -14.01
C ILE A 27 -9.22 2.66 -13.31
N GLU A 28 -10.33 1.94 -13.49
CA GLU A 28 -10.52 0.61 -12.90
C GLU A 28 -9.40 -0.36 -13.32
N GLU A 29 -9.09 -0.46 -14.61
CA GLU A 29 -8.01 -1.31 -15.12
C GLU A 29 -6.64 -0.89 -14.57
N ARG A 30 -6.42 0.42 -14.39
CA ARG A 30 -5.17 0.90 -13.79
C ARG A 30 -5.08 0.56 -12.32
N LEU A 31 -6.18 0.66 -11.57
CA LEU A 31 -6.24 0.30 -10.16
C LEU A 31 -6.01 -1.20 -9.96
N ASP A 32 -6.63 -2.04 -10.78
CA ASP A 32 -6.45 -3.50 -10.73
C ASP A 32 -4.98 -3.87 -10.95
N ARG A 33 -4.35 -3.34 -12.01
CA ARG A 33 -2.91 -3.56 -12.26
C ARG A 33 -2.03 -3.12 -11.11
N LEU A 34 -2.31 -1.95 -10.51
CA LEU A 34 -1.54 -1.46 -9.35
C LEU A 34 -1.72 -2.35 -8.12
N SER A 35 -2.93 -2.89 -7.92
CA SER A 35 -3.23 -3.83 -6.84
C SER A 35 -2.43 -5.13 -7.01
N ASP A 36 -2.43 -5.70 -8.22
CA ASP A 36 -1.68 -6.92 -8.54
C ASP A 36 -0.17 -6.70 -8.39
N GLU A 37 0.35 -5.59 -8.91
CA GLU A 37 1.76 -5.22 -8.78
C GLU A 37 2.16 -5.05 -7.31
N ARG A 38 1.30 -4.43 -6.49
CA ARG A 38 1.52 -4.27 -5.06
C ARG A 38 1.58 -5.63 -4.38
N GLU A 39 0.61 -6.51 -4.62
CA GLU A 39 0.55 -7.83 -3.98
C GLU A 39 1.74 -8.70 -4.37
N HIS A 40 2.12 -8.71 -5.64
CA HIS A 40 3.30 -9.42 -6.14
C HIS A 40 4.59 -8.93 -5.46
N ARG A 41 4.77 -7.61 -5.32
CA ARG A 41 5.93 -7.03 -4.64
C ARG A 41 5.94 -7.33 -3.15
N LEU A 42 4.79 -7.25 -2.48
CA LEU A 42 4.68 -7.57 -1.05
C LEU A 42 4.98 -9.05 -0.79
N THR A 43 4.46 -9.95 -1.62
CA THR A 43 4.80 -11.38 -1.57
C THR A 43 6.30 -11.60 -1.75
N SER A 44 6.91 -10.93 -2.73
CA SER A 44 8.36 -11.00 -2.96
C SER A 44 9.16 -10.49 -1.75
N LEU A 45 8.78 -9.35 -1.17
CA LEU A 45 9.40 -8.78 0.03
C LEU A 45 9.22 -9.68 1.26
N ALA A 46 8.08 -10.36 1.40
CA ALA A 46 7.81 -11.28 2.48
C ALA A 46 8.81 -12.46 2.47
N MET A 47 9.14 -12.98 1.28
CA MET A 47 10.10 -14.06 1.09
C MET A 47 11.56 -13.66 1.36
N LEU A 48 11.91 -12.37 1.26
CA LEU A 48 13.26 -11.91 1.55
C LEU A 48 13.58 -12.00 3.06
N LYS A 49 14.68 -12.68 3.40
CA LYS A 49 15.21 -12.66 4.76
C LYS A 49 16.01 -11.38 4.99
N ALA A 50 15.69 -10.67 6.06
CA ALA A 50 16.51 -9.55 6.52
C ALA A 50 17.88 -10.08 6.96
N LYS A 51 18.95 -9.44 6.51
CA LYS A 51 20.34 -9.81 6.85
C LYS A 51 20.88 -9.04 8.05
N ASP A 52 20.26 -7.90 8.35
CA ASP A 52 20.66 -6.99 9.42
C ASP A 52 19.42 -6.27 9.99
N LEU A 53 19.63 -5.47 11.03
CA LEU A 53 18.57 -4.69 11.67
C LEU A 53 17.97 -3.61 10.77
N HIS A 54 18.72 -3.10 9.77
CA HIS A 54 18.15 -2.18 8.78
C HIS A 54 17.10 -2.88 7.91
N GLY A 55 17.36 -4.12 7.48
CA GLY A 55 16.41 -4.94 6.76
C GLY A 55 15.17 -5.28 7.59
N VAL A 56 15.33 -5.55 8.88
CA VAL A 56 14.21 -5.78 9.81
C VAL A 56 13.37 -4.51 9.95
N ALA A 57 14.02 -3.37 10.24
CA ALA A 57 13.34 -2.07 10.39
C ALA A 57 12.60 -1.67 9.11
N SER A 58 13.20 -1.90 7.94
CA SER A 58 12.56 -1.65 6.64
C SER A 58 11.32 -2.50 6.42
N LYS A 59 11.37 -3.80 6.74
CA LYS A 59 10.19 -4.69 6.64
C LYS A 59 9.07 -4.24 7.59
N LEU A 60 9.40 -3.82 8.81
CA LEU A 60 8.42 -3.29 9.76
C LEU A 60 7.80 -1.98 9.27
N ALA A 61 8.60 -1.07 8.70
CA ALA A 61 8.10 0.17 8.12
C ALA A 61 7.13 -0.08 6.96
N ILE A 62 7.44 -1.02 6.08
CA ILE A 62 6.53 -1.46 5.01
C ILE A 62 5.25 -2.06 5.60
N ALA A 63 5.37 -2.94 6.59
CA ALA A 63 4.21 -3.55 7.24
C ALA A 63 3.29 -2.52 7.89
N ALA A 64 3.84 -1.52 8.60
CA ALA A 64 3.06 -0.41 9.16
C ALA A 64 2.28 0.32 8.05
N ARG A 65 2.94 0.64 6.92
CA ARG A 65 2.29 1.33 5.80
C ARG A 65 1.18 0.51 5.15
N VAL A 66 1.37 -0.80 5.03
CA VAL A 66 0.36 -1.74 4.51
C VAL A 66 -0.85 -1.80 5.43
N LEU A 67 -0.61 -2.00 6.72
CA LEU A 67 -1.65 -2.13 7.75
C LEU A 67 -2.40 -0.83 8.03
N GLN A 68 -1.85 0.33 7.65
CA GLN A 68 -2.48 1.64 7.90
C GLN A 68 -3.91 1.73 7.36
N HIS A 69 -4.19 1.09 6.23
CA HIS A 69 -5.53 1.10 5.63
C HIS A 69 -6.52 0.14 6.33
N GLU A 70 -6.01 -0.93 6.95
CA GLU A 70 -6.80 -1.87 7.76
C GLU A 70 -7.04 -1.32 9.17
N GLY A 71 -6.08 -0.55 9.70
CA GLY A 71 -6.11 0.01 11.04
C GLY A 71 -6.04 -1.05 12.15
N GLY A 72 -6.66 -0.76 13.29
CA GLY A 72 -6.78 -1.68 14.41
C GLY A 72 -5.48 -1.93 15.22
N PRO A 73 -5.52 -2.86 16.18
CA PRO A 73 -4.42 -3.08 17.12
C PRO A 73 -3.12 -3.54 16.46
N ALA A 74 -3.20 -4.34 15.40
CA ALA A 74 -2.01 -4.82 14.68
C ALA A 74 -1.25 -3.67 14.02
N HIS A 75 -1.96 -2.76 13.34
CA HIS A 75 -1.36 -1.54 12.80
C HIS A 75 -0.67 -0.73 13.90
N GLN A 76 -1.36 -0.50 15.03
CA GLN A 76 -0.81 0.30 16.13
C GLN A 76 0.48 -0.29 16.70
N LEU A 77 0.51 -1.60 16.95
CA LEU A 77 1.70 -2.29 17.49
C LEU A 77 2.90 -2.17 16.55
N VAL A 78 2.69 -2.34 15.24
CA VAL A 78 3.77 -2.23 14.25
C VAL A 78 4.20 -0.77 14.07
N ALA A 79 3.25 0.17 14.03
CA ALA A 79 3.54 1.60 13.91
C ALA A 79 4.35 2.13 15.10
N ASP A 80 3.99 1.75 16.33
CA ASP A 80 4.73 2.14 17.53
C ASP A 80 6.15 1.59 17.54
N ALA A 81 6.33 0.34 17.12
CA ALA A 81 7.67 -0.25 16.96
C ALA A 81 8.52 0.50 15.91
N VAL A 82 7.92 0.85 14.78
CA VAL A 82 8.60 1.64 13.72
C VAL A 82 8.96 3.03 14.21
N ASN A 83 8.06 3.71 14.91
CA ASN A 83 8.32 5.04 15.49
C ASN A 83 9.47 4.99 16.51
N ALA A 84 9.51 3.98 17.35
CA ALA A 84 10.62 3.78 18.30
C ALA A 84 11.96 3.50 17.61
N LEU A 85 11.95 2.82 16.45
CA LEU A 85 13.15 2.60 15.64
C LEU A 85 13.58 3.85 14.86
N ALA A 86 12.64 4.70 14.46
CA ALA A 86 12.92 5.95 13.74
C ALA A 86 13.70 6.96 14.59
N THR A 87 13.61 6.89 15.92
CA THR A 87 14.40 7.74 16.82
C THR A 87 15.78 7.15 17.16
N ARG A 88 16.18 6.04 16.52
CA ARG A 88 17.42 5.33 16.81
C ARG A 88 18.31 5.24 15.57
N CYS A 89 19.61 5.33 15.82
CA CYS A 89 20.64 5.05 14.82
C CYS A 89 21.32 3.72 15.10
N CYS A 90 21.82 3.10 14.04
CA CYS A 90 22.69 1.94 14.12
C CYS A 90 24.00 2.32 14.84
N PRO A 91 24.41 1.60 15.89
CA PRO A 91 25.64 1.91 16.61
C PRO A 91 26.90 1.69 15.77
N ASP A 92 26.83 0.79 14.78
CA ASP A 92 28.00 0.40 13.97
C ASP A 92 28.26 1.36 12.81
N CYS A 93 27.22 1.88 12.18
CA CYS A 93 27.34 2.74 10.99
C CYS A 93 26.77 4.16 11.16
N GLY A 94 26.10 4.45 12.28
CA GLY A 94 25.52 5.77 12.57
C GLY A 94 24.25 6.12 11.77
N ALA A 95 23.84 5.29 10.80
CA ALA A 95 22.65 5.54 9.99
C ALA A 95 21.35 5.30 10.77
N PRO A 96 20.27 6.06 10.52
CA PRO A 96 18.97 5.79 11.14
C PRO A 96 18.42 4.43 10.70
N TYR A 97 17.75 3.71 11.61
CA TYR A 97 17.17 2.41 11.27
C TYR A 97 15.99 2.50 10.31
N VAL A 98 15.18 3.55 10.44
CA VAL A 98 14.06 3.83 9.56
C VAL A 98 14.31 5.16 8.86
N THR A 99 14.30 5.15 7.53
CA THR A 99 14.37 6.35 6.71
C THR A 99 12.98 6.70 6.21
N GLY A 100 12.65 8.00 6.14
CA GLY A 100 11.39 8.45 5.56
C GLY A 100 10.13 8.25 6.42
N ALA A 101 10.26 7.97 7.72
CA ALA A 101 9.14 8.18 8.67
C ALA A 101 8.82 9.68 8.65
N ALA A 102 7.71 10.04 8.01
CA ALA A 102 7.35 11.43 7.74
C ALA A 102 7.32 12.25 9.04
N ARG A 103 7.85 13.48 8.95
CA ARG A 103 7.57 14.56 9.90
C ARG A 103 6.06 14.65 10.07
N GLN A 104 5.61 14.65 11.32
CA GLN A 104 4.24 14.96 11.72
C GLN A 104 3.84 16.34 11.20
#